data_AF-A0A520GUP6-F1
#
_entry.id   AF-A0A520GUP6-F1
#
_cell.length_a   1.000
_cell.length_b   1.000
_cell.length_c   1.000
_cell.angle_alpha   90.00
_cell.angle_beta   90.00
_cell.angle_gamma   90.00
#
_symmetry.space_group_name_H-M   'P 1'
#
loop_
_entity.id
_entity.type
_entity.pdbx_description
1 polymer ?
#
loop_
_entity_poly.entity_id
_entity_poly.type
_entity_poly.pdbx_seq_one_letter_code
_entity_poly.pdbx_strand_id
1 'polypeptide(L)'
;MKNYLAIALLIVSAAITSCSPSKGKQVAQAPLATTADGKEIGSAKFFLLDDGQIRMDLEINFPARADSTVAVHFHEHGDCGNMGENTHGHWNPTKEAHGKWGSAAYHSGD
;
A
#
# COMPACT_ATOMS: atom_id res chain seq x y z
N MET A 1 -17.75 42.35 47.16
CA MET A 1 -18.07 41.65 45.90
C MET A 1 -17.19 42.25 44.80
N LYS A 2 -15.93 41.80 44.70
CA LYS A 2 -14.96 42.33 43.75
C LYS A 2 -14.20 41.17 43.09
N ASN A 3 -14.55 40.91 41.84
CA ASN A 3 -13.63 40.70 40.72
C ASN A 3 -12.73 39.43 40.68
N TYR A 4 -13.12 38.30 41.28
CA TYR A 4 -12.34 37.04 41.14
C TYR A 4 -12.80 36.14 39.97
N LEU A 5 -13.82 36.54 39.21
CA LEU A 5 -14.40 35.71 38.14
C LEU A 5 -13.71 35.84 36.76
N ALA A 6 -12.65 36.63 36.63
CA ALA A 6 -12.02 36.93 35.33
C ALA A 6 -10.70 36.19 35.05
N ILE A 7 -10.21 35.32 35.95
CA ILE A 7 -8.87 34.70 35.82
C ILE A 7 -8.91 33.16 35.69
N ALA A 8 -10.10 32.57 35.55
CA ALA A 8 -10.25 31.11 35.43
C ALA A 8 -10.60 30.62 34.02
N LEU A 9 -10.22 31.36 32.98
CA LEU A 9 -10.58 31.05 31.59
C LEU A 9 -9.39 31.12 30.61
N LEU A 10 -8.18 30.78 31.09
CA LEU A 10 -6.96 30.92 30.30
C LEU A 10 -6.10 29.67 30.14
N ILE A 11 -6.50 28.49 30.65
CA ILE A 11 -5.62 27.31 30.58
C ILE A 11 -6.39 26.00 30.40
N VAL A 12 -7.15 25.83 29.31
CA VAL A 12 -7.40 24.48 28.74
C VAL A 12 -7.60 24.56 27.23
N SER A 13 -6.66 25.19 26.52
CA SER A 13 -6.46 24.92 25.09
C SER A 13 -5.32 23.90 25.00
N ALA A 14 -5.52 22.72 25.60
CA ALA A 14 -4.64 21.59 25.34
C ALA A 14 -4.74 21.32 23.84
N ALA A 15 -3.67 21.66 23.14
CA ALA A 15 -3.50 21.40 21.73
C ALA A 15 -3.77 19.92 21.50
N ILE A 16 -4.95 19.62 20.93
CA ILE A 16 -5.23 18.34 20.31
C ILE A 16 -4.40 18.39 19.03
N THR A 17 -3.10 18.16 19.15
CA THR A 17 -2.24 17.88 18.01
C THR A 17 -2.71 16.54 17.50
N SER A 18 -3.73 16.58 16.64
CA SER A 18 -4.13 15.47 15.80
C SER A 18 -2.86 15.06 15.07
N CYS A 19 -2.26 13.96 15.53
CA CYS A 19 -1.21 13.28 14.83
C CYS A 19 -1.87 12.67 13.60
N SER A 20 -2.09 13.50 12.56
CA SER A 20 -2.55 13.03 11.28
C SER A 20 -1.44 12.10 10.77
N PRO A 21 -1.73 10.83 10.47
CA PRO A 21 -0.72 9.95 9.89
C PRO A 21 -0.16 10.65 8.65
N SER A 22 1.17 10.78 8.62
CA SER A 22 1.92 11.32 7.49
C SER A 22 1.38 10.68 6.21
N LYS A 23 0.86 11.49 5.28
CA LYS A 23 0.26 10.94 4.06
C LYS A 23 1.29 10.23 3.16
N GLY A 24 2.58 10.38 3.46
CA GLY A 24 3.68 9.87 2.65
C GLY A 24 3.80 10.61 1.32
N LYS A 25 4.98 10.58 0.70
CA LYS A 25 5.18 11.07 -0.67
C LYS A 25 4.95 9.93 -1.64
N GLN A 26 4.02 10.08 -2.58
CA GLN A 26 3.85 9.07 -3.65
C GLN A 26 5.13 9.01 -4.50
N VAL A 27 5.69 7.81 -4.65
CA VAL A 27 6.96 7.57 -5.38
C VAL A 27 6.80 6.64 -6.57
N ALA A 28 5.76 5.80 -6.60
CA ALA A 28 5.45 4.94 -7.74
C ALA A 28 3.95 4.62 -7.82
N GLN A 29 3.52 4.14 -8.99
CA GLN A 29 2.17 3.67 -9.26
C GLN A 29 2.22 2.56 -10.31
N ALA A 30 1.35 1.56 -10.15
CA ALA A 30 1.06 0.55 -11.17
C ALA A 30 -0.45 0.51 -11.44
N PRO A 31 -0.93 0.85 -12.65
CA PRO A 31 -2.29 0.54 -13.05
C PRO A 31 -2.44 -0.98 -13.20
N LEU A 32 -3.58 -1.53 -12.80
CA LEU A 32 -3.88 -2.95 -12.90
C LEU A 32 -4.91 -3.18 -14.00
N ALA A 33 -4.60 -4.09 -14.91
CA ALA A 33 -5.48 -4.50 -15.99
C ALA A 33 -5.42 -6.01 -16.19
N THR A 34 -6.50 -6.59 -16.72
CA THR A 34 -6.51 -7.99 -17.15
C THR A 34 -5.55 -8.20 -18.33
N THR A 35 -4.79 -9.30 -18.33
CA THR A 35 -3.81 -9.59 -19.39
C THR A 35 -4.46 -10.08 -20.69
N ALA A 36 -5.71 -10.54 -20.63
CA ALA A 36 -6.44 -11.06 -21.79
C ALA A 36 -7.00 -9.96 -22.71
N ASP A 37 -7.59 -8.92 -22.10
CA ASP A 37 -8.37 -7.90 -22.81
C ASP A 37 -8.04 -6.46 -22.38
N GLY A 38 -7.06 -6.28 -21.48
CA GLY A 38 -6.58 -4.96 -21.06
C GLY A 38 -7.59 -4.16 -20.24
N LYS A 39 -8.63 -4.81 -19.70
CA LYS A 39 -9.66 -4.15 -18.90
C LYS A 39 -9.06 -3.70 -17.57
N GLU A 40 -9.19 -2.41 -17.27
CA GLU A 40 -8.76 -1.83 -16.00
C GLU A 40 -9.53 -2.45 -14.83
N ILE A 41 -8.78 -2.85 -13.80
CA ILE A 41 -9.30 -3.49 -12.59
C ILE A 41 -8.75 -2.83 -11.32
N GLY A 42 -8.04 -1.70 -11.40
CA GLY A 42 -7.63 -0.93 -10.23
C GLY A 42 -6.20 -0.40 -10.32
N SER A 43 -5.58 -0.17 -9.16
CA SER A 43 -4.22 0.37 -9.09
C SER A 43 -3.51 0.02 -7.79
N ALA A 44 -2.18 -0.04 -7.84
CA ALA A 44 -1.32 0.00 -6.66
C ALA A 44 -0.54 1.32 -6.64
N LYS A 45 -0.52 2.00 -5.50
CA LYS A 45 0.23 3.26 -5.29
C LYS A 45 1.21 3.09 -4.13
N PHE A 46 2.42 3.58 -4.32
CA PHE A 46 3.51 3.44 -3.36
C PHE A 46 3.88 4.79 -2.79
N PHE A 47 3.92 4.88 -1.46
CA PHE A 47 4.25 6.10 -0.73
C PHE A 47 5.47 5.86 0.14
N LEU A 48 6.49 6.73 -0.01
CA LEU A 48 7.60 6.82 0.93
C LEU A 48 7.14 7.57 2.17
N LEU A 49 7.24 6.92 3.33
CA LEU A 49 6.92 7.48 4.63
C LEU A 49 8.14 8.15 5.25
N ASP A 50 7.91 8.97 6.28
CA ASP A 50 8.96 9.77 6.92
C ASP A 50 10.02 8.91 7.66
N ASP A 51 9.67 7.69 8.03
CA ASP A 51 10.56 6.71 8.66
C ASP A 51 11.33 5.84 7.64
N GLY A 52 11.18 6.12 6.34
CA GLY A 52 11.82 5.40 5.26
C GLY A 52 11.09 4.13 4.80
N GLN A 53 9.96 3.76 5.43
CA GLN A 53 9.15 2.63 4.97
C GLN A 53 8.34 2.98 3.72
N ILE A 54 7.97 1.95 2.96
CA ILE A 54 7.05 2.07 1.82
C ILE A 54 5.67 1.58 2.25
N ARG A 55 4.65 2.44 2.11
CA ARG A 55 3.24 2.02 2.16
C ARG A 55 2.77 1.70 0.74
N MET A 56 2.14 0.55 0.56
CA MET A 56 1.40 0.22 -0.66
C MET A 56 -0.10 0.37 -0.39
N ASP A 57 -0.75 1.26 -1.14
CA ASP A 57 -2.22 1.35 -1.19
C ASP A 57 -2.68 0.60 -2.45
N LEU A 58 -3.37 -0.51 -2.24
CA LEU A 58 -3.89 -1.37 -3.31
C LEU A 58 -5.41 -1.25 -3.40
N GLU A 59 -5.89 -0.90 -4.59
CA GLU A 59 -7.30 -0.87 -4.93
C GLU A 59 -7.56 -1.86 -6.06
N ILE A 60 -8.45 -2.83 -5.84
CA ILE A 60 -8.87 -3.81 -6.84
C ILE A 60 -10.39 -3.73 -7.00
N ASN A 61 -10.81 -3.32 -8.19
CA ASN A 61 -12.19 -3.26 -8.64
C ASN A 61 -12.43 -4.35 -9.68
N PHE A 62 -12.53 -5.60 -9.21
CA PHE A 62 -12.76 -6.75 -10.11
C PHE A 62 -14.00 -7.58 -9.71
N PRO A 63 -15.20 -7.18 -10.16
CA PRO A 63 -16.46 -7.81 -9.74
C PRO A 63 -16.53 -9.33 -9.96
N ALA A 64 -15.85 -9.85 -11.00
CA ALA A 64 -15.82 -11.27 -11.32
C ALA A 64 -15.04 -12.13 -10.30
N ARG A 65 -14.40 -11.50 -9.32
CA ARG A 65 -13.64 -12.14 -8.21
C ARG A 65 -13.99 -11.53 -6.85
N ALA A 66 -15.14 -10.86 -6.73
CA ALA A 66 -15.51 -10.15 -5.50
C ALA A 66 -15.66 -11.05 -4.26
N ASP A 67 -15.94 -12.34 -4.48
CA ASP A 67 -16.10 -13.38 -3.45
C ASP A 67 -14.86 -14.28 -3.30
N SER A 68 -13.73 -13.86 -3.89
CA SER A 68 -12.50 -14.66 -3.95
C SER A 68 -11.36 -13.99 -3.17
N THR A 69 -10.46 -14.82 -2.63
CA THR A 69 -9.15 -14.34 -2.19
C THR A 69 -8.25 -14.17 -3.40
N VAL A 70 -7.63 -13.01 -3.55
CA VAL A 70 -6.65 -12.74 -4.61
C VAL A 70 -5.25 -12.64 -4.01
N ALA A 71 -4.30 -13.32 -4.64
CA ALA A 71 -2.88 -13.17 -4.33
C ALA A 71 -2.32 -11.98 -5.11
N VAL A 72 -1.37 -11.28 -4.49
CA VAL A 72 -0.67 -10.13 -5.09
C VAL A 72 0.80 -10.33 -4.79
N HIS A 73 1.63 -10.28 -5.83
CA HIS A 73 3.08 -10.33 -5.72
C HIS A 73 3.70 -9.43 -6.79
N PHE A 74 4.95 -9.07 -6.61
CA PHE A 74 5.74 -8.38 -7.63
C PHE A 74 6.38 -9.38 -8.57
N HIS A 75 6.42 -9.05 -9.85
CA HIS A 75 7.20 -9.78 -10.85
C HIS A 75 8.55 -9.11 -11.10
N GLU A 76 9.49 -9.85 -11.68
CA GLU A 76 10.82 -9.34 -12.02
C GLU A 76 10.78 -8.20 -13.06
N HIS A 77 9.81 -8.23 -13.98
CA HIS A 77 9.70 -7.28 -15.08
C HIS A 77 8.27 -6.69 -15.18
N GLY A 78 8.18 -5.46 -15.67
CA GLY A 78 6.91 -4.73 -15.82
C GLY A 78 6.17 -4.94 -17.15
N ASP A 79 6.63 -5.86 -18.00
CA ASP A 79 5.97 -6.15 -19.28
C ASP A 79 4.83 -7.17 -19.10
N CYS A 80 3.59 -6.68 -19.05
CA CYS A 80 2.39 -7.52 -18.94
C CYS A 80 1.99 -8.21 -20.26
N GLY A 81 2.81 -8.12 -21.32
CA GLY A 81 2.58 -8.74 -22.61
C GLY A 81 2.56 -10.27 -22.57
N ASN A 82 2.19 -10.88 -23.70
CA ASN A 82 2.08 -12.34 -23.84
C ASN A 82 1.25 -12.99 -22.72
N MET A 83 0.04 -12.46 -22.48
CA MET A 83 -0.86 -12.91 -21.40
C MET A 83 -0.27 -12.82 -19.97
N GLY A 84 0.79 -12.04 -19.78
CA GLY A 84 1.52 -11.91 -18.52
C GLY A 84 2.80 -12.75 -18.46
N GLU A 85 3.15 -13.54 -19.48
CA GLU A 85 4.38 -14.35 -19.45
C GLU A 85 5.66 -13.50 -19.49
N ASN A 86 5.61 -12.30 -20.07
CA ASN A 86 6.78 -11.42 -20.19
C ASN A 86 7.19 -10.77 -18.85
N THR A 87 6.38 -10.89 -17.79
CA THR A 87 6.75 -10.41 -16.45
C THR A 87 7.78 -11.32 -15.77
N HIS A 88 7.94 -12.55 -16.29
CA HIS A 88 8.77 -13.62 -15.74
C HIS A 88 8.34 -14.04 -14.32
N GLY A 89 9.28 -14.51 -13.50
CA GLY A 89 8.98 -15.04 -12.16
C GLY A 89 8.60 -13.95 -11.15
N HIS A 90 8.28 -14.39 -9.93
CA HIS A 90 8.12 -13.48 -8.80
C HIS A 90 9.46 -12.80 -8.51
N TRP A 91 9.42 -11.51 -8.17
CA TRP A 91 10.60 -10.77 -7.79
C TRP A 91 11.18 -11.31 -6.48
N ASN A 92 12.38 -11.88 -6.57
CA ASN A 92 13.05 -12.52 -5.44
C ASN A 92 14.50 -12.02 -5.30
N PRO A 93 14.71 -10.80 -4.79
CA PRO A 93 16.04 -10.19 -4.66
C PRO A 93 16.93 -10.93 -3.67
N THR A 94 16.33 -11.64 -2.71
CA THR A 94 17.01 -12.39 -1.65
C THR A 94 17.33 -13.83 -2.03
N LYS A 95 16.81 -14.31 -3.18
CA LYS A 95 16.97 -15.69 -3.66
C LYS A 95 16.45 -16.75 -2.69
N GLU A 96 15.42 -16.40 -1.93
CA GLU A 96 14.76 -17.32 -0.99
C GLU A 96 13.98 -18.40 -1.74
N ALA A 97 13.76 -19.56 -1.11
CA ALA A 97 12.88 -20.56 -1.68
C ALA A 97 11.42 -20.09 -1.66
N HIS A 98 10.65 -20.46 -2.69
CA HIS A 98 9.21 -20.20 -2.70
C HIS A 98 8.52 -20.90 -1.53
N GLY A 99 7.57 -20.21 -0.91
CA GLY A 99 6.78 -20.74 0.19
C GLY A 99 5.69 -19.78 0.63
N LYS A 100 4.96 -20.16 1.68
CA LYS A 100 3.82 -19.37 2.14
C LYS A 100 4.31 -18.10 2.84
N TRP A 101 3.68 -16.96 2.56
CA TRP A 101 3.94 -15.72 3.28
C TRP A 101 3.83 -15.90 4.80
N GLY A 102 4.83 -15.40 5.53
CA GLY A 102 4.95 -15.57 6.98
C GLY A 102 5.40 -16.96 7.45
N SER A 103 5.81 -17.85 6.54
CA SER A 103 6.49 -19.11 6.88
C SER A 103 8.01 -18.97 6.88
N ALA A 104 8.74 -20.08 7.04
CA ALA A 104 10.20 -20.08 7.11
C ALA A 104 10.88 -19.61 5.80
N ALA A 105 10.20 -19.72 4.65
CA ALA A 105 10.69 -19.24 3.36
C ALA A 105 9.52 -18.74 2.49
N TYR A 106 9.72 -17.62 1.82
CA TYR A 106 8.86 -17.02 0.79
C TYR A 106 9.70 -15.96 0.04
N HIS A 107 9.31 -15.58 -1.18
CA HIS A 107 10.06 -14.53 -1.87
C HIS A 107 9.78 -13.17 -1.21
N SER A 108 10.79 -12.30 -1.14
CA SER A 108 10.59 -10.96 -0.55
C SER A 108 9.59 -10.08 -1.32
N GLY A 109 9.25 -10.46 -2.55
CA GLY A 109 8.21 -9.83 -3.37
C GLY A 109 6.83 -10.49 -3.31
N ASP A 110 6.66 -11.57 -2.54
CA ASP A 110 5.38 -12.23 -2.24
C ASP A 110 4.67 -11.54 -1.06
#